data_AF-A0A842P0G5-F1
#
_entry.id   AF-A0A842P0G5-F1
#
_cell.length_a   1.000
_cell.length_b   1.000
_cell.length_c   1.000
_cell.angle_alpha   90.00
_cell.angle_beta   90.00
_cell.angle_gamma   90.00
#
_symmetry.space_group_name_H-M   'P 1'
#
loop_
_entity.id
_entity.type
_entity.pdbx_description
1 polymer ?
#
loop_
_entity_poly.entity_id
_entity_poly.type
_entity_poly.pdbx_seq_one_letter_code
_entity_poly.pdbx_strand_id
1 'polypeptide(L)'
;MFNNVKERIIGTTGSISGFASVLGSWQICHNVCLGLIALLSVIGITVTGMPLMFLTKLAIPLWTAAVILLGITTWFFVKKKCISGKLIMINSGLIIAGIPFQALQRFSIIFWIVGGIIAATGIGFFIKDKIQKQKMKVKK
;
A
#
# COMPACT_ATOMS: atom_id res chain seq x y z
N MET A 1 -18.15 9.25 37.05
CA MET A 1 -18.40 9.50 35.61
C MET A 1 -17.14 9.92 34.82
N PHE A 2 -15.91 9.67 35.32
CA PHE A 2 -14.65 10.05 34.65
C PHE A 2 -13.95 8.91 33.87
N ASN A 3 -14.35 7.65 34.07
CA ASN A 3 -13.65 6.50 33.48
C ASN A 3 -13.90 6.30 31.98
N ASN A 4 -15.08 6.68 31.46
CA ASN A 4 -15.44 6.52 30.04
C ASN A 4 -14.67 7.45 29.10
N VAL A 5 -14.23 8.62 29.59
CA VAL A 5 -13.47 9.59 28.78
C VAL A 5 -12.04 9.10 28.54
N LYS A 6 -11.44 8.44 29.54
CA LYS A 6 -10.07 7.92 29.47
C LYS A 6 -9.94 6.77 28.45
N GLU A 7 -10.93 5.88 28.38
CA GLU A 7 -10.97 4.81 27.38
C GLU A 7 -11.21 5.34 25.95
N ARG A 8 -12.00 6.42 25.82
CA ARG A 8 -12.20 7.10 24.53
C ARG A 8 -10.90 7.70 23.99
N ILE A 9 -10.10 8.34 24.85
CA ILE A 9 -8.81 8.94 24.50
C ILE A 9 -7.77 7.87 24.19
N ILE A 10 -7.68 6.81 24.99
CA ILE A 10 -6.73 5.71 24.74
C ILE A 10 -7.09 4.95 23.46
N GLY A 11 -8.39 4.79 23.16
CA GLY A 11 -8.89 4.15 21.93
C GLY A 11 -8.75 5.00 20.66
N THR A 12 -8.87 6.34 20.73
CA THR A 12 -8.54 7.24 19.61
C THR A 12 -7.05 7.34 19.41
N THR A 13 -6.24 7.45 20.47
CA THR A 13 -4.78 7.44 20.38
C THR A 13 -4.28 6.11 19.79
N GLY A 14 -4.85 4.97 20.15
CA GLY A 14 -4.49 3.67 19.55
C GLY A 14 -4.83 3.55 18.06
N SER A 15 -5.96 4.11 17.61
CA SER A 15 -6.32 4.14 16.18
C SER A 15 -5.49 5.15 15.37
N ILE A 16 -5.13 6.29 15.98
CA ILE A 16 -4.26 7.30 15.37
C ILE A 16 -2.82 6.78 15.30
N SER A 17 -2.34 6.05 16.30
CA SER A 17 -1.00 5.44 16.33
C SER A 17 -0.86 4.33 15.29
N GLY A 18 -1.93 3.52 15.10
CA GLY A 18 -1.98 2.51 14.04
C GLY A 18 -2.04 3.13 12.64
N PHE A 19 -2.74 4.25 12.46
CA PHE A 19 -2.72 5.02 11.21
C PHE A 19 -1.39 5.73 10.99
N ALA A 20 -0.77 6.29 12.03
CA ALA A 20 0.52 6.97 11.95
C ALA A 20 1.69 6.01 11.75
N SER A 21 1.62 4.76 12.22
CA SER A 21 2.62 3.74 11.87
C SER A 21 2.53 3.30 10.42
N VAL A 22 1.32 3.12 9.88
CA VAL A 22 1.11 2.76 8.47
C VAL A 22 1.39 3.94 7.55
N LEU A 23 0.93 5.15 7.90
CA LEU A 23 1.21 6.38 7.15
C LEU A 23 2.64 6.85 7.33
N GLY A 24 3.32 6.58 8.45
CA GLY A 24 4.72 6.96 8.67
C GLY A 24 5.67 6.11 7.81
N SER A 25 5.44 4.79 7.76
CA SER A 25 6.18 3.91 6.85
C SER A 25 5.83 4.17 5.39
N TRP A 26 4.55 4.44 5.07
CA TRP A 26 4.11 4.86 3.74
C TRP A 26 4.72 6.22 3.34
N GLN A 27 4.77 7.21 4.23
CA GLN A 27 5.32 8.54 3.95
C GLN A 27 6.81 8.49 3.72
N ILE A 28 7.56 7.67 4.47
CA ILE A 28 8.99 7.47 4.20
C ILE A 28 9.17 6.85 2.81
N CYS A 29 8.46 5.76 2.50
CA CYS A 29 8.58 5.10 1.20
C CYS A 29 8.07 5.99 0.06
N HIS A 30 7.01 6.77 0.26
CA HIS A 30 6.39 7.62 -0.76
C HIS A 30 7.16 8.92 -0.96
N ASN A 31 7.72 9.54 0.09
CA ASN A 31 8.59 10.71 -0.05
C ASN A 31 9.94 10.31 -0.64
N VAL A 32 10.49 9.14 -0.28
CA VAL A 32 11.69 8.60 -0.93
C VAL A 32 11.41 8.25 -2.38
N CYS A 33 10.31 7.56 -2.68
CA CYS A 33 9.95 7.24 -4.08
C CYS A 33 9.64 8.50 -4.89
N LEU A 34 8.92 9.49 -4.34
CA LEU A 34 8.67 10.76 -5.02
C LEU A 34 9.95 11.57 -5.24
N GLY A 35 10.84 11.60 -4.25
CA GLY A 35 12.16 12.24 -4.36
C GLY A 35 13.04 11.56 -5.41
N LEU A 36 13.07 10.23 -5.43
CA LEU A 36 13.73 9.44 -6.48
C LEU A 36 13.11 9.71 -7.85
N ILE A 37 11.78 9.67 -7.99
CA ILE A 37 11.10 9.94 -9.26
C ILE A 37 11.37 11.37 -9.73
N ALA A 38 11.38 12.35 -8.84
CA ALA A 38 11.69 13.75 -9.17
C ALA A 38 13.15 13.95 -9.59
N LEU A 39 14.10 13.34 -8.88
CA LEU A 39 15.51 13.40 -9.26
C LEU A 39 15.76 12.69 -10.60
N LEU A 40 15.16 11.51 -10.77
CA LEU A 40 15.27 10.70 -11.98
C LEU A 40 14.55 11.31 -13.18
N SER A 41 13.46 12.06 -12.97
CA SER A 41 12.80 12.78 -14.05
C SER A 41 13.64 13.97 -14.51
N VAL A 42 14.27 14.72 -13.59
CA VAL A 42 15.20 15.80 -13.94
C VAL A 42 16.41 15.26 -14.71
N ILE A 43 17.00 14.14 -14.28
CA ILE A 43 18.12 13.51 -14.98
C ILE A 43 17.67 12.91 -16.33
N GLY A 44 16.51 12.23 -16.37
CA GLY A 44 15.99 11.63 -17.60
C GLY A 44 15.57 12.66 -18.65
N ILE A 45 15.06 13.81 -18.24
CA ILE A 45 14.76 14.95 -19.14
C ILE A 45 16.06 15.53 -19.69
N THR A 46 17.08 15.70 -18.85
CA THR A 46 18.33 16.38 -19.23
C THR A 46 19.28 15.51 -20.06
N VAL A 47 19.32 14.19 -19.83
CA VAL A 47 20.30 13.29 -20.47
C VAL A 47 19.75 12.58 -21.71
N THR A 48 18.48 12.17 -21.71
CA THR A 48 17.92 11.30 -22.77
C THR A 48 16.69 11.86 -23.46
N GLY A 49 16.16 13.01 -23.04
CA GLY A 49 14.95 13.62 -23.61
C GLY A 49 13.67 12.79 -23.42
N MET A 50 13.73 11.66 -22.72
CA MET A 50 12.61 10.75 -22.45
C MET A 50 12.62 10.33 -20.96
N PRO A 51 11.89 11.04 -20.08
CA PRO A 51 11.95 10.84 -18.63
C PRO A 51 11.56 9.44 -18.15
N LEU A 52 10.72 8.72 -18.90
CA LEU A 52 10.10 7.49 -18.43
C LEU A 52 10.88 6.21 -18.77
N MET A 53 11.81 6.25 -19.73
CA MET A 53 12.47 5.02 -20.19
C MET A 53 13.47 4.47 -19.15
N PHE A 54 14.06 5.34 -18.33
CA PHE A 54 14.95 4.94 -17.24
C PHE A 54 14.22 4.13 -16.14
N LEU A 55 12.95 4.48 -15.84
CA LEU A 55 12.16 3.74 -14.85
C LEU A 55 11.93 2.29 -15.26
N THR A 56 11.97 1.95 -16.55
CA THR A 56 11.81 0.55 -16.99
C THR A 56 12.95 -0.35 -16.52
N LYS A 57 14.18 0.19 -16.40
CA LYS A 57 15.34 -0.55 -15.87
C LYS A 57 15.27 -0.71 -14.35
N LEU A 58 14.69 0.26 -13.65
CA LEU A 58 14.47 0.19 -12.20
C LEU A 58 13.14 -0.48 -11.80
N ALA A 59 12.23 -0.71 -12.74
CA ALA A 59 10.93 -1.29 -12.44
C ALA A 59 11.06 -2.69 -11.84
N ILE A 60 11.97 -3.51 -12.36
CA ILE A 60 12.24 -4.86 -11.85
C ILE A 60 12.77 -4.83 -10.41
N PRO A 61 13.86 -4.11 -10.05
CA PRO A 61 14.34 -4.09 -8.68
C PRO A 61 13.32 -3.48 -7.70
N LEU A 62 12.57 -2.45 -8.10
CA LEU A 62 11.49 -1.88 -7.28
C LEU A 62 10.34 -2.87 -7.04
N TRP A 63 9.92 -3.59 -8.09
CA TRP A 63 8.89 -4.61 -7.97
C TRP A 63 9.34 -5.76 -7.07
N THR A 64 10.59 -6.23 -7.21
CA THR A 64 11.16 -7.27 -6.34
C THR A 64 11.21 -6.80 -4.89
N ALA A 65 11.61 -5.56 -4.63
CA ALA A 65 11.57 -4.99 -3.29
C ALA A 65 10.15 -4.96 -2.71
N ALA A 66 9.15 -4.59 -3.53
CA ALA A 66 7.75 -4.60 -3.12
C ALA A 66 7.24 -6.01 -2.79
N VAL A 67 7.62 -7.04 -3.57
CA VAL A 67 7.27 -8.44 -3.28
C VAL A 67 7.92 -8.92 -1.98
N ILE A 68 9.19 -8.60 -1.75
CA ILE A 68 9.89 -8.95 -0.50
C ILE A 68 9.20 -8.31 0.70
N LEU A 69 8.87 -7.01 0.60
CA LEU A 69 8.17 -6.27 1.65
C LEU A 69 6.77 -6.85 1.90
N LEU A 70 6.04 -7.22 0.84
CA LEU A 70 4.75 -7.91 0.95
C LEU A 70 4.90 -9.28 1.65
N GLY A 71 5.97 -10.01 1.34
CA GLY A 71 6.30 -11.28 2.00
C GLY A 71 6.55 -11.11 3.51
N ILE A 72 7.36 -10.12 3.89
CA ILE A 72 7.65 -9.80 5.29
C ILE A 72 6.36 -9.39 6.02
N THR A 73 5.57 -8.49 5.44
CA THR A 73 4.31 -8.05 6.06
C THR A 73 3.29 -9.18 6.17
N THR A 74 3.24 -10.09 5.20
CA THR A 74 2.43 -11.31 5.26
C THR A 74 2.90 -12.27 6.35
N TRP A 75 4.22 -12.44 6.51
CA TRP A 75 4.79 -13.20 7.62
C TRP A 75 4.39 -12.62 8.98
N PHE A 76 4.52 -11.30 9.15
CA PHE A 76 4.08 -10.61 10.37
C PHE A 76 2.57 -10.76 10.61
N PHE A 77 1.76 -10.75 9.55
CA PHE A 77 0.33 -11.02 9.65
C PHE A 77 0.04 -12.43 10.17
N VAL A 78 0.70 -13.46 9.64
CA VAL A 78 0.46 -14.84 10.06
C VAL A 78 0.97 -15.08 11.49
N LYS A 79 2.18 -14.60 11.82
CA LYS A 79 2.82 -14.86 13.12
C LYS A 79 2.32 -13.97 14.26
N LYS A 80 2.06 -12.70 13.98
CA LYS A 80 1.75 -11.69 15.01
C LYS A 80 0.33 -11.12 14.88
N LYS A 81 -0.38 -11.35 13.78
CA LYS A 81 -1.73 -10.79 13.49
C LYS A 81 -1.83 -9.27 13.67
N CYS A 82 -0.70 -8.55 13.61
CA CYS A 82 -0.64 -7.10 13.85
C CYS A 82 -1.11 -6.26 12.67
N ILE A 83 -1.23 -6.84 11.48
CA ILE A 83 -1.54 -6.14 10.23
C ILE A 83 -2.96 -6.49 9.79
N SER A 84 -3.66 -5.56 9.13
CA SER A 84 -4.97 -5.85 8.55
C SER A 84 -4.81 -6.70 7.30
N GLY A 85 -5.42 -7.89 7.26
CA GLY A 85 -5.43 -8.74 6.06
C GLY A 85 -6.01 -8.03 4.82
N LYS A 86 -6.88 -7.04 5.03
CA LYS A 86 -7.44 -6.19 3.96
C LYS A 86 -6.37 -5.36 3.27
N LEU A 87 -5.41 -4.85 4.05
CA LEU A 87 -4.30 -4.06 3.52
C LEU A 87 -3.34 -4.93 2.70
N ILE A 88 -3.09 -6.16 3.15
CA ILE A 88 -2.28 -7.15 2.42
C ILE A 88 -2.97 -7.50 1.09
N MET A 89 -4.30 -7.70 1.10
CA MET A 89 -5.07 -7.97 -0.11
C MET A 89 -4.96 -6.84 -1.14
N ILE A 90 -5.08 -5.57 -0.71
CA ILE A 90 -4.92 -4.41 -1.59
C ILE A 90 -3.50 -4.37 -2.19
N ASN A 91 -2.46 -4.49 -1.35
CA ASN A 91 -1.07 -4.45 -1.81
C ASN A 91 -0.74 -5.61 -2.75
N SER A 92 -1.29 -6.80 -2.48
CA SER A 92 -1.13 -7.96 -3.36
C SER A 92 -1.74 -7.72 -4.74
N GLY A 93 -2.96 -7.16 -4.79
CA GLY A 93 -3.61 -6.81 -6.05
C GLY A 93 -2.82 -5.77 -6.86
N LEU A 94 -2.29 -4.73 -6.19
CA LEU A 94 -1.46 -3.71 -6.83
C LEU A 94 -0.13 -4.26 -7.37
N ILE A 95 0.53 -5.14 -6.63
CA ILE A 95 1.77 -5.80 -7.07
C ILE A 95 1.53 -6.70 -8.29
N ILE A 96 0.41 -7.42 -8.31
CA ILE A 96 0.02 -8.26 -9.45
C ILE A 96 -0.28 -7.40 -10.68
N ALA A 97 -1.03 -6.30 -10.52
CA ALA A 97 -1.32 -5.39 -11.62
C ALA A 97 -0.05 -4.69 -12.17
N GLY A 98 0.95 -4.47 -11.31
CA GLY A 98 2.18 -3.74 -11.61
C GLY A 98 3.36 -4.60 -12.09
N ILE A 99 3.15 -5.82 -12.57
CA ILE A 99 4.24 -6.71 -13.00
C ILE A 99 5.04 -6.10 -14.18
N PRO A 100 6.37 -5.88 -14.05
CA PRO A 100 7.18 -5.20 -15.06
C PRO A 100 7.89 -6.15 -16.06
N PHE A 101 7.59 -7.44 -16.06
CA PHE A 101 8.29 -8.42 -16.91
C PHE A 101 7.88 -8.29 -18.39
N GLN A 102 8.84 -7.97 -19.26
CA GLN A 102 8.61 -7.86 -20.71
C GLN A 102 8.06 -9.16 -21.33
N ALA A 103 8.57 -10.33 -20.92
CA ALA A 103 8.08 -11.62 -21.40
C ALA A 103 6.58 -11.86 -21.08
N LEU A 104 6.08 -11.25 -20.01
CA LEU A 104 4.69 -11.35 -19.56
C LEU A 104 3.81 -10.20 -20.05
N GLN A 105 4.35 -9.22 -20.81
CA GLN A 105 3.57 -8.09 -21.31
C GLN A 105 2.40 -8.52 -22.18
N ARG A 106 2.52 -9.61 -22.93
CA ARG A 106 1.40 -10.16 -23.73
C ARG A 106 0.18 -10.50 -22.87
N PHE A 107 0.39 -10.82 -21.60
CA PHE A 107 -0.65 -11.12 -20.61
C PHE A 107 -0.90 -9.96 -19.65
N SER A 108 -0.35 -8.76 -19.91
CA SER A 108 -0.46 -7.60 -19.03
C SER A 108 -1.91 -7.25 -18.71
N ILE A 109 -2.82 -7.34 -19.71
CA ILE A 109 -4.25 -7.12 -19.53
C ILE A 109 -4.85 -8.07 -18.47
N ILE A 110 -4.44 -9.35 -18.50
CA ILE A 110 -4.93 -10.34 -17.54
C ILE A 110 -4.46 -9.97 -16.12
N PHE A 111 -3.18 -9.60 -15.97
CA PHE A 111 -2.64 -9.17 -14.68
C PHE A 111 -3.30 -7.90 -14.15
N TRP A 112 -3.61 -6.95 -15.04
CA TRP A 112 -4.35 -5.74 -14.71
C TRP A 112 -5.77 -6.03 -14.23
N ILE A 113 -6.49 -6.90 -14.94
CA ILE A 113 -7.85 -7.28 -14.57
C ILE A 113 -7.83 -8.03 -13.22
N VAL A 114 -6.99 -9.05 -13.09
CA VAL A 114 -6.92 -9.87 -11.88
C VAL A 114 -6.45 -9.03 -10.69
N GLY A 115 -5.34 -8.31 -10.83
CA GLY A 115 -4.80 -7.44 -9.79
C GLY A 115 -5.75 -6.31 -9.42
N GLY A 116 -6.39 -5.70 -10.42
CA GLY A 116 -7.38 -4.64 -10.24
C GLY A 116 -8.63 -5.11 -9.48
N ILE A 117 -9.17 -6.29 -9.82
CA ILE A 117 -10.32 -6.87 -9.11
C ILE A 117 -9.97 -7.17 -7.65
N ILE A 118 -8.79 -7.76 -7.40
CA ILE A 118 -8.32 -8.04 -6.03
C ILE A 118 -8.17 -6.74 -5.23
N ALA A 119 -7.53 -5.73 -5.82
CA ALA A 119 -7.33 -4.44 -5.17
C ALA A 119 -8.66 -3.73 -4.88
N ALA A 120 -9.57 -3.68 -5.86
CA ALA A 120 -10.89 -3.07 -5.72
C ALA A 120 -11.72 -3.76 -4.63
N THR A 121 -11.70 -5.09 -4.58
CA THR A 121 -12.38 -5.87 -3.53
C THR A 121 -11.79 -5.56 -2.15
N GLY A 122 -10.46 -5.52 -2.04
CA GLY A 122 -9.76 -5.16 -0.81
C GLY A 122 -10.13 -3.75 -0.31
N ILE A 123 -10.19 -2.77 -1.22
CA ILE A 123 -10.61 -1.38 -0.91
C ILE A 123 -12.07 -1.37 -0.44
N GLY A 124 -12.97 -2.05 -1.15
CA GLY A 124 -14.39 -2.15 -0.76
C GLY A 124 -14.56 -2.71 0.65
N PHE A 125 -13.84 -3.78 1.00
CA PHE A 125 -13.87 -4.32 2.36
C PHE A 125 -13.21 -3.43 3.41
N PHE A 126 -12.18 -2.67 3.03
CA PHE A 126 -11.54 -1.71 3.93
C PHE A 126 -12.50 -0.56 4.27
N ILE A 127 -13.19 0.00 3.28
CA ILE A 127 -14.18 1.07 3.46
C ILE A 127 -15.38 0.56 4.25
N LYS A 128 -15.92 -0.62 3.91
CA LYS A 128 -17.06 -1.22 4.63
C LYS A 128 -16.77 -1.42 6.12
N ASP A 129 -15.57 -1.89 6.46
CA ASP A 129 -15.12 -2.05 7.85
C ASP A 129 -15.12 -0.73 8.62
N LYS A 130 -14.62 0.33 7.97
CA LYS A 130 -14.55 1.66 8.54
C LYS A 130 -15.95 2.24 8.79
N ILE A 131 -16.86 2.10 7.83
CA ILE A 131 -18.24 2.57 7.97
C ILE A 131 -18.97 1.80 9.09
N GLN A 132 -18.82 0.47 9.14
CA GLN A 132 -19.45 -0.34 10.20
C GLN A 132 -18.93 0.01 11.60
N LYS A 133 -17.60 0.18 11.75
CA LYS A 133 -17.00 0.61 13.01
C LYS A 133 -17.48 2.00 13.44
N GLN A 134 -17.70 2.93 12.52
CA GLN A 134 -18.27 4.24 12.83
C GLN A 134 -19.74 4.13 13.29
N LYS A 135 -20.57 3.36 12.58
CA LYS A 135 -21.98 3.17 12.95
C LYS A 135 -22.16 2.57 14.35
N MET A 136 -21.31 1.60 14.74
CA MET A 136 -21.37 1.02 16.09
C MET A 136 -20.91 1.98 17.19
N LYS A 137 -20.02 2.94 16.89
CA LYS A 137 -19.58 3.97 17.84
C LYS A 137 -20.59 5.10 18.05
N VAL A 138 -21.49 5.33 17.10
CA VAL A 138 -22.56 6.34 17.19
C VAL A 138 -23.77 5.82 17.97
N LYS A 139 -23.96 4.49 18.01
CA LYS A 139 -25.13 3.84 18.64
C LYS A 139 -24.91 3.45 20.11
N LYS A 140 -23.75 3.73 20.68
CA LYS A 140 -23.31 3.34 22.03
C LYS A 140 -22.93 4.58 22.82
#